data_AF-A0A4R7FHC3-F1
#
_entry.id   AF-A0A4R7FHC3-F1
#
_cell.length_a   1.000
_cell.length_b   1.000
_cell.length_c   1.000
_cell.angle_alpha   90.00
_cell.angle_beta   90.00
_cell.angle_gamma   90.00
#
_symmetry.space_group_name_H-M   'P 1'
#
loop_
_entity.id
_entity.type
_entity.pdbx_description
1 polymer ?
#
loop_
_entity_poly.entity_id
_entity_poly.type
_entity_poly.pdbx_seq_one_letter_code
_entity_poly.pdbx_strand_id
1 'polypeptide(L)'
;MAIGKAIGGYLLVGLLCVPFVYSNNANGYRSDGAARNVGQALSGGLLFWPSYLFSFEPEIDGDSVEDFGNSFRDMLEYRNTKWFAGSSDSGRRSENRRMMEKSLAACVLAFDTDKRIVDEKGAWGSVQNGTEPYFKALEKKVMDHFDDEDFAGFVAKGLECVKKL
;
A
#
# COMPACT_ATOMS: atom_id res chain seq x y z
N MET A 1 -39.18 13.31 -9.05
CA MET A 1 -39.03 11.87 -9.37
C MET A 1 -37.69 11.53 -10.07
N ALA A 2 -37.14 12.40 -10.92
CA ALA A 2 -35.85 12.16 -11.60
C ALA A 2 -34.62 12.11 -10.67
N ILE A 3 -34.56 13.01 -9.68
CA ILE A 3 -33.44 13.09 -8.72
C ILE A 3 -33.32 11.80 -7.89
N GLY A 4 -34.44 11.24 -7.42
CA GLY A 4 -34.44 9.99 -6.66
C GLY A 4 -33.92 8.80 -7.46
N LYS A 5 -34.23 8.74 -8.77
CA LYS A 5 -33.69 7.72 -9.68
C LYS A 5 -32.18 7.90 -9.91
N ALA A 6 -31.72 9.14 -10.05
CA ALA A 6 -30.30 9.45 -10.20
C ALA A 6 -29.48 9.09 -8.94
N ILE A 7 -29.98 9.44 -7.75
CA ILE A 7 -29.36 9.07 -6.47
C ILE A 7 -29.35 7.54 -6.31
N GLY A 8 -30.48 6.87 -6.57
CA GLY A 8 -30.56 5.41 -6.50
C GLY A 8 -29.58 4.73 -7.45
N GLY A 9 -29.45 5.23 -8.69
CA GLY A 9 -28.48 4.74 -9.66
C GLY A 9 -27.03 4.93 -9.20
N TYR A 10 -26.69 6.12 -8.69
CA TYR A 10 -25.35 6.41 -8.16
C TYR A 10 -24.95 5.46 -7.04
N LEU A 11 -25.85 5.22 -6.07
CA LEU A 11 -25.58 4.32 -4.95
C LEU A 11 -25.47 2.87 -5.39
N LEU A 12 -26.26 2.44 -6.39
CA LEU A 12 -26.19 1.09 -6.93
C LEU A 12 -24.86 0.85 -7.66
N VAL A 13 -24.38 1.81 -8.44
CA VAL A 13 -23.03 1.75 -9.02
C VAL A 13 -21.98 1.72 -7.91
N GLY A 14 -22.14 2.55 -6.88
CA GLY A 14 -21.26 2.55 -5.72
C GLY A 14 -21.15 1.19 -5.03
N LEU A 15 -22.27 0.47 -4.87
CA LEU A 15 -22.28 -0.90 -4.33
C LEU A 15 -21.47 -1.87 -5.20
N LEU A 16 -21.59 -1.77 -6.52
CA LEU A 16 -20.84 -2.61 -7.46
C LEU A 16 -19.33 -2.31 -7.41
N CYS A 17 -18.95 -1.09 -7.04
CA CYS A 17 -17.55 -0.67 -6.90
C CYS A 17 -16.94 -1.04 -5.54
N VAL A 18 -17.71 -1.54 -4.57
CA VAL A 18 -17.21 -1.89 -3.22
C VAL A 18 -16.03 -2.87 -3.24
N PRO A 19 -16.02 -3.96 -4.04
CA PRO A 19 -14.87 -4.86 -4.10
C PRO A 19 -13.59 -4.17 -4.60
N PHE A 20 -13.73 -3.28 -5.59
CA PHE A 20 -12.61 -2.50 -6.11
C PHE A 20 -12.05 -1.55 -5.05
N VAL A 21 -12.93 -0.83 -4.35
CA VAL A 21 -12.55 0.06 -3.23
C VAL A 21 -11.88 -0.72 -2.09
N TYR A 22 -12.40 -1.92 -1.78
CA TYR A 22 -11.83 -2.79 -0.76
C TYR A 22 -10.40 -3.22 -1.12
N SER A 23 -10.18 -3.63 -2.37
CA SER A 23 -8.88 -4.05 -2.89
C SER A 23 -7.89 -2.89 -2.92
N ASN A 24 -8.26 -1.77 -3.53
CA ASN A 24 -7.39 -0.61 -3.71
C ASN A 24 -6.95 -0.02 -2.35
N ASN A 25 -7.84 0.01 -1.34
CA ASN A 25 -7.44 0.45 0.00
C ASN A 25 -6.64 -0.57 0.80
N ALA A 26 -6.35 -1.75 0.22
CA ALA A 26 -5.73 -2.86 0.91
C ALA A 26 -6.46 -3.19 2.22
N ASN A 27 -7.80 -3.04 2.24
CA ASN A 27 -8.61 -3.25 3.45
C ASN A 27 -8.57 -4.71 3.92
N GLY A 28 -8.26 -5.65 3.04
CA GLY A 28 -7.99 -7.05 3.41
C GLY A 28 -6.73 -7.26 4.23
N TYR A 29 -5.81 -6.29 4.24
CA TYR A 29 -4.50 -6.39 4.90
C TYR A 29 -4.42 -5.54 6.17
N ARG A 30 -5.49 -4.81 6.51
CA ARG A 30 -5.58 -4.02 7.74
C ARG A 30 -5.85 -4.92 8.94
N SER A 31 -5.31 -4.55 10.10
CA SER A 31 -5.46 -5.32 11.34
C SER A 31 -6.85 -5.24 11.98
N ASP A 32 -7.70 -4.35 11.46
CA ASP A 32 -9.09 -4.20 11.89
C ASP A 32 -9.93 -5.45 11.53
N GLY A 33 -11.01 -5.69 12.26
CA GLY A 33 -11.90 -6.84 12.01
C GLY A 33 -12.57 -6.79 10.64
N ALA A 34 -12.81 -7.95 10.03
CA ALA A 34 -13.36 -8.08 8.68
C ALA A 34 -14.64 -7.24 8.45
N ALA A 35 -15.55 -7.22 9.43
CA ALA A 35 -16.78 -6.41 9.37
C ALA A 35 -16.51 -4.90 9.28
N ARG A 36 -15.48 -4.40 9.96
CA ARG A 36 -15.07 -3.00 9.93
C ARG A 36 -14.44 -2.64 8.57
N ASN A 37 -13.59 -3.51 8.04
CA ASN A 37 -12.94 -3.31 6.74
C ASN A 37 -13.95 -3.34 5.58
N VAL A 38 -14.92 -4.25 5.63
CA VAL A 38 -16.02 -4.30 4.65
C VAL A 38 -16.94 -3.09 4.81
N GLY A 39 -17.28 -2.71 6.04
CA GLY A 39 -18.08 -1.51 6.31
C GLY A 39 -17.45 -0.22 5.77
N GLN A 40 -16.12 -0.12 5.84
CA GLN A 40 -15.37 1.00 5.26
C GLN A 40 -15.34 0.98 3.73
N ALA A 41 -15.19 -0.20 3.12
CA ALA A 41 -15.30 -0.31 1.67
C ALA A 41 -16.73 -0.02 1.18
N LEU A 42 -17.75 -0.35 1.98
CA LEU A 42 -19.14 -0.01 1.70
C LEU A 42 -19.37 1.50 1.74
N SER A 43 -18.92 2.19 2.78
CA SER A 43 -19.05 3.66 2.84
C SER A 43 -18.23 4.37 1.76
N GLY A 44 -17.01 3.89 1.50
CA GLY A 44 -16.14 4.36 0.42
C GLY A 44 -16.73 4.12 -0.98
N GLY A 45 -17.24 2.91 -1.23
CA GLY A 45 -17.87 2.54 -2.50
C GLY A 45 -19.19 3.27 -2.72
N LEU A 46 -20.05 3.38 -1.72
CA LEU A 46 -21.34 4.06 -1.87
C LEU A 46 -21.20 5.55 -2.16
N LEU A 47 -20.24 6.22 -1.51
CA LEU A 47 -20.17 7.69 -1.54
C LEU A 47 -19.05 8.22 -2.43
N PHE A 48 -17.96 7.49 -2.58
CA PHE A 48 -16.72 7.98 -3.19
C PHE A 48 -16.19 7.11 -4.33
N TRP A 49 -16.98 6.14 -4.84
CA TRP A 49 -16.53 5.27 -5.95
C TRP A 49 -15.93 6.01 -7.15
N PRO A 50 -16.42 7.21 -7.59
CA PRO A 50 -15.79 7.88 -8.73
C PRO A 50 -14.36 8.29 -8.40
N SER A 51 -14.10 8.72 -7.17
CA SER A 51 -12.77 9.10 -6.71
C SER A 51 -11.81 7.92 -6.68
N TYR A 52 -12.28 6.69 -6.49
CA TYR A 52 -11.42 5.50 -6.60
C TYR A 52 -11.18 5.08 -8.05
N LEU A 53 -12.19 5.17 -8.93
CA LEU A 53 -12.04 4.76 -10.32
C LEU A 53 -11.19 5.72 -11.15
N PHE A 54 -11.24 7.02 -10.84
CA PHE A 54 -10.58 8.05 -11.64
C PHE A 54 -9.34 8.65 -10.98
N SER A 55 -8.87 8.08 -9.86
CA SER A 55 -7.65 8.54 -9.19
C SER A 55 -6.56 7.51 -9.37
N PHE A 56 -5.59 7.83 -10.22
CA PHE A 56 -4.39 7.04 -10.44
C PHE A 56 -3.43 7.25 -9.28
N GLU A 57 -3.04 6.15 -8.66
CA GLU A 57 -2.06 6.16 -7.59
C GLU A 57 -0.63 6.14 -8.16
N PRO A 58 0.35 6.81 -7.54
CA PRO A 58 1.76 6.63 -7.90
C PRO A 58 2.19 5.18 -7.74
N GLU A 59 3.04 4.72 -8.65
CA GLU A 59 3.68 3.40 -8.60
C GLU A 59 5.10 3.54 -8.02
N ILE A 60 5.61 2.46 -7.42
CA ILE A 60 7.01 2.41 -6.98
C ILE A 60 7.93 2.31 -8.19
N ASP A 61 8.99 3.11 -8.17
CA ASP A 61 10.04 3.12 -9.19
C ASP A 61 11.31 2.46 -8.64
N GLY A 62 11.67 1.30 -9.18
CA GLY A 62 12.83 0.51 -8.79
C GLY A 62 14.11 0.81 -9.58
N ASP A 63 14.13 1.79 -10.50
CA ASP A 63 15.27 2.02 -11.39
C ASP A 63 16.51 2.53 -10.64
N SER A 64 16.30 3.34 -9.60
CA SER A 64 17.38 3.86 -8.75
C SER A 64 16.96 3.99 -7.28
N VAL A 65 17.94 4.04 -6.37
CA VAL A 65 17.67 4.19 -4.92
C VAL A 65 16.96 5.51 -4.62
N GLU A 66 17.27 6.55 -5.41
CA GLU A 66 16.63 7.85 -5.28
C GLU A 66 15.18 7.79 -5.75
N ASP A 67 14.93 7.19 -6.92
CA ASP A 67 13.58 7.07 -7.49
C ASP A 67 12.69 6.17 -6.63
N PHE A 68 13.24 5.09 -6.07
CA PHE A 68 12.54 4.24 -5.11
C PHE A 68 12.18 4.99 -3.82
N GLY A 69 13.12 5.80 -3.32
CA GLY A 69 12.88 6.62 -2.13
C GLY A 69 11.84 7.72 -2.36
N ASN A 70 11.83 8.31 -3.56
CA ASN A 70 10.90 9.37 -3.94
C ASN A 70 9.49 8.80 -4.21
N SER A 71 9.38 7.76 -5.03
CA SER A 71 8.10 7.08 -5.31
C SER A 71 7.43 6.51 -4.05
N PHE A 72 8.21 5.95 -3.11
CA PHE A 72 7.70 5.53 -1.80
C PHE A 72 7.10 6.70 -1.00
N ARG A 73 7.74 7.88 -1.02
CA ARG A 73 7.23 9.09 -0.36
C ARG A 73 6.00 9.64 -1.07
N ASP A 74 6.02 9.68 -2.40
CA ASP A 74 4.92 10.19 -3.23
C ASP A 74 3.65 9.36 -3.05
N MET A 75 3.78 8.02 -2.97
CA MET A 75 2.66 7.13 -2.66
C MET A 75 2.07 7.43 -1.27
N LEU A 76 2.91 7.62 -0.25
CA LEU A 76 2.45 7.99 1.08
C LEU A 76 1.79 9.38 1.10
N GLU A 77 2.36 10.35 0.41
CA GLU A 77 1.79 11.70 0.30
C GLU A 77 0.44 11.68 -0.42
N TYR A 78 0.35 10.95 -1.54
CA TYR A 78 -0.89 10.71 -2.24
C TYR A 78 -1.96 10.12 -1.31
N ARG A 79 -1.66 9.01 -0.62
CA ARG A 79 -2.58 8.40 0.35
C ARG A 79 -2.95 9.35 1.50
N ASN A 80 -2.02 10.19 1.94
CA ASN A 80 -2.24 11.17 3.01
C ASN A 80 -3.03 12.41 2.59
N THR A 81 -3.13 12.71 1.29
CA THR A 81 -3.88 13.85 0.77
C THR A 81 -5.28 13.45 0.29
N LYS A 82 -5.45 12.22 -0.22
CA LYS A 82 -6.75 11.74 -0.69
C LYS A 82 -7.69 11.38 0.46
N TRP A 83 -8.85 12.04 0.49
CA TRP A 83 -9.91 11.82 1.50
C TRP A 83 -10.36 10.36 1.58
N PHE A 84 -10.47 9.73 0.43
CA PHE A 84 -10.90 8.35 0.31
C PHE A 84 -9.83 7.36 0.82
N ALA A 85 -8.55 7.70 0.72
CA ALA A 85 -7.44 6.89 1.20
C ALA A 85 -7.11 7.08 2.70
N GLY A 86 -7.84 7.96 3.38
CA GLY A 86 -7.72 8.17 4.82
C GLY A 86 -7.09 9.50 5.26
N SER A 87 -7.02 10.53 4.40
CA SER A 87 -6.48 11.83 4.81
C SER A 87 -7.23 12.49 5.99
N SER A 88 -8.52 12.17 6.15
CA SER A 88 -9.37 12.65 7.24
C SER A 88 -9.05 12.05 8.62
N ASP A 89 -8.21 11.02 8.71
CA ASP A 89 -7.92 10.28 9.94
C ASP A 89 -6.40 10.10 10.12
N SER A 90 -5.84 10.61 11.22
CA SER A 90 -4.40 10.49 11.51
C SER A 90 -3.97 9.05 11.79
N GLY A 91 -4.85 8.22 12.36
CA GLY A 91 -4.66 6.79 12.53
C GLY A 91 -4.55 6.08 11.19
N ARG A 92 -5.37 6.46 10.20
CA ARG A 92 -5.30 5.91 8.84
C ARG A 92 -4.01 6.27 8.11
N ARG A 93 -3.57 7.52 8.22
CA ARG A 93 -2.27 7.96 7.69
C ARG A 93 -1.12 7.17 8.31
N SER A 94 -1.15 6.98 9.63
CA SER A 94 -0.17 6.16 10.33
C SER A 94 -0.24 4.68 9.93
N GLU A 95 -1.43 4.16 9.67
CA GLU A 95 -1.63 2.76 9.26
C GLU A 95 -1.08 2.52 7.85
N ASN A 96 -1.37 3.40 6.88
CA ASN A 96 -0.83 3.29 5.51
C ASN A 96 0.70 3.27 5.53
N ARG A 97 1.32 4.19 6.28
CA ARG A 97 2.76 4.22 6.49
C ARG A 97 3.29 2.93 7.10
N ARG A 98 2.65 2.44 8.17
CA ARG A 98 3.04 1.20 8.84
C ARG A 98 2.95 -0.01 7.91
N MET A 99 1.93 -0.08 7.05
CA MET A 99 1.76 -1.18 6.10
C MET A 99 2.88 -1.21 5.07
N MET A 100 3.27 -0.05 4.52
CA MET A 100 4.41 0.03 3.60
C MET A 100 5.74 -0.27 4.31
N GLU A 101 6.01 0.35 5.46
CA GLU A 101 7.25 0.09 6.22
C GLU A 101 7.42 -1.39 6.58
N LYS A 102 6.34 -2.05 7.01
CA LYS A 102 6.34 -3.49 7.29
C LYS A 102 6.56 -4.36 6.06
N SER A 103 5.92 -4.01 4.95
CA SER A 103 6.05 -4.75 3.69
C SER A 103 7.49 -4.71 3.19
N LEU A 104 8.10 -3.54 3.23
CA LEU A 104 9.50 -3.35 2.88
C LEU A 104 10.43 -4.15 3.80
N ALA A 105 10.26 -4.03 5.11
CA ALA A 105 11.08 -4.76 6.08
C ALA A 105 10.95 -6.28 5.93
N ALA A 106 9.74 -6.80 5.72
CA ALA A 106 9.50 -8.22 5.53
C ALA A 106 10.23 -8.76 4.29
N CYS A 107 10.22 -8.03 3.17
CA CYS A 107 10.92 -8.46 1.97
C CYS A 107 12.45 -8.34 2.09
N VAL A 108 12.96 -7.34 2.81
CA VAL A 108 14.39 -7.29 3.16
C VAL A 108 14.80 -8.55 3.92
N LEU A 109 14.08 -8.90 4.99
CA LEU A 109 14.37 -10.09 5.79
C LEU A 109 14.20 -11.39 4.99
N ALA A 110 13.19 -11.47 4.12
CA ALA A 110 12.92 -12.67 3.34
C ALA A 110 13.98 -12.90 2.25
N PHE A 111 14.59 -11.83 1.74
CA PHE A 111 15.64 -11.92 0.73
C PHE A 111 17.05 -11.96 1.32
N ASP A 112 17.22 -11.66 2.60
CA ASP A 112 18.48 -11.77 3.35
C ASP A 112 18.83 -13.24 3.63
N THR A 113 19.38 -13.93 2.62
CA THR A 113 19.73 -15.36 2.70
C THR A 113 20.77 -15.67 3.76
N ASP A 114 21.67 -14.72 4.04
CA ASP A 114 22.74 -14.89 5.02
C ASP A 114 22.29 -14.54 6.45
N LYS A 115 21.04 -14.11 6.64
CA LYS A 115 20.46 -13.71 7.94
C LYS A 115 21.32 -12.68 8.68
N ARG A 116 21.90 -11.73 7.93
CA ARG A 116 22.75 -10.66 8.48
C ARG A 116 21.92 -9.54 9.13
N ILE A 117 20.65 -9.45 8.79
CA ILE A 117 19.70 -8.47 9.29
C ILE A 117 18.78 -9.19 10.27
N VAL A 118 18.88 -8.80 11.54
CA VAL A 118 18.18 -9.49 12.65
C VAL A 118 16.95 -8.69 13.13
N ASP A 119 16.89 -7.39 12.83
CA ASP A 119 15.81 -6.51 13.25
C ASP A 119 14.94 -6.07 12.06
N GLU A 120 13.63 -6.23 12.19
CA GLU A 120 12.63 -5.67 11.27
C GLU A 120 12.71 -4.13 11.28
N LYS A 121 12.98 -3.55 12.46
CA LYS A 121 13.08 -2.10 12.63
C LYS A 121 14.40 -1.61 12.06
N GLY A 122 14.29 -0.92 10.93
CA GLY A 122 15.46 -0.36 10.25
C GLY A 122 16.17 -1.35 9.32
N ALA A 123 15.55 -2.50 9.01
CA ALA A 123 16.05 -3.47 8.04
C ALA A 123 16.49 -2.80 6.73
N TRP A 124 15.63 -1.93 6.17
CA TRP A 124 15.95 -1.16 4.96
C TRP A 124 17.13 -0.20 5.17
N GLY A 125 17.21 0.48 6.32
CA GLY A 125 18.33 1.35 6.65
C GLY A 125 19.66 0.58 6.75
N SER A 126 19.65 -0.65 7.26
CA SER A 126 20.83 -1.53 7.26
C SER A 126 21.30 -1.87 5.85
N VAL A 127 20.36 -2.12 4.93
CA VAL A 127 20.66 -2.36 3.51
C VAL A 127 21.27 -1.12 2.86
N GLN A 128 20.66 0.04 3.04
CA GLN A 128 21.13 1.30 2.43
C GLN A 128 22.51 1.74 2.93
N ASN A 129 22.78 1.53 4.22
CA ASN A 129 24.08 1.88 4.83
C ASN A 129 25.17 0.83 4.53
N GLY A 130 24.79 -0.34 4.03
CA GLY A 130 25.72 -1.41 3.69
C GLY A 130 26.53 -1.06 2.43
N THR A 131 27.85 -1.06 2.55
CA THR A 131 28.77 -0.81 1.43
C THR A 131 29.25 -2.09 0.74
N GLU A 132 29.00 -3.25 1.34
CA GLU A 132 29.40 -4.54 0.79
C GLU A 132 28.56 -4.93 -0.44
N PRO A 133 29.13 -5.69 -1.40
CA PRO A 133 28.40 -6.19 -2.57
C PRO A 133 27.11 -6.94 -2.23
N TYR A 134 27.09 -7.63 -1.08
CA TYR A 134 25.90 -8.33 -0.58
C TYR A 134 24.72 -7.38 -0.38
N PHE A 135 24.92 -6.27 0.33
CA PHE A 135 23.87 -5.31 0.61
C PHE A 135 23.41 -4.59 -0.66
N LYS A 136 24.30 -4.35 -1.63
CA LYS A 136 23.93 -3.80 -2.94
C LYS A 136 23.09 -4.77 -3.78
N ALA A 137 23.41 -6.06 -3.75
CA ALA A 137 22.60 -7.07 -4.40
C ALA A 137 21.21 -7.21 -3.73
N LEU A 138 21.17 -7.15 -2.40
CA LEU A 138 19.93 -7.18 -1.63
C LEU A 138 19.05 -5.93 -1.87
N GLU A 139 19.66 -4.74 -1.88
CA GLU A 139 19.02 -3.45 -2.21
C GLU A 139 18.31 -3.54 -3.56
N LYS A 140 19.05 -3.92 -4.61
CA LYS A 140 18.49 -4.07 -5.95
C LYS A 140 17.38 -5.11 -6.01
N LYS A 141 17.58 -6.28 -5.39
CA LYS A 141 16.57 -7.35 -5.40
C LYS A 141 15.26 -6.94 -4.72
N VAL A 142 15.33 -6.16 -3.65
CA VAL A 142 14.15 -5.61 -2.98
C VAL A 142 13.47 -4.55 -3.85
N MET A 143 14.22 -3.65 -4.47
CA MET A 143 13.68 -2.63 -5.37
C MET A 143 13.00 -3.24 -6.59
N ASP A 144 13.70 -4.13 -7.31
CA ASP A 144 13.16 -4.86 -8.47
C ASP A 144 11.92 -5.69 -8.09
N HIS A 145 11.81 -6.11 -6.83
CA HIS A 145 10.63 -6.84 -6.37
C HIS A 145 9.40 -5.95 -6.24
N PHE A 146 9.56 -4.68 -5.89
CA PHE A 146 8.45 -3.74 -5.68
C PHE A 146 8.21 -2.79 -6.86
N ASP A 147 9.06 -2.82 -7.87
CA ASP A 147 8.94 -2.03 -9.10
C ASP A 147 7.56 -2.18 -9.76
N ASP A 148 7.05 -1.08 -10.30
CA ASP A 148 5.71 -0.90 -10.91
C ASP A 148 4.51 -1.18 -9.99
N GLU A 149 4.70 -1.31 -8.67
CA GLU A 149 3.58 -1.61 -7.76
C GLU A 149 2.90 -0.36 -7.21
N ASP A 150 1.57 -0.37 -7.24
CA ASP A 150 0.73 0.55 -6.47
C ASP A 150 0.70 0.16 -4.98
N PHE A 151 0.00 0.92 -4.14
CA PHE A 151 -0.02 0.65 -2.69
C PHE A 151 -0.59 -0.73 -2.35
N ALA A 152 -1.63 -1.18 -3.06
CA ALA A 152 -2.26 -2.46 -2.77
C ALA A 152 -1.33 -3.62 -3.17
N GLY A 153 -0.67 -3.49 -4.32
CA GLY A 153 0.35 -4.41 -4.83
C GLY A 153 1.58 -4.48 -3.93
N PHE A 154 2.09 -3.33 -3.51
CA PHE A 154 3.21 -3.22 -2.57
C PHE A 154 2.93 -3.96 -1.26
N VAL A 155 1.74 -3.77 -0.69
CA VAL A 155 1.33 -4.47 0.54
C VAL A 155 1.14 -5.97 0.31
N ALA A 156 0.56 -6.35 -0.83
CA ALA A 156 0.36 -7.76 -1.19
C ALA A 156 1.70 -8.50 -1.29
N LYS A 157 2.68 -7.94 -2.02
CA LYS A 157 4.04 -8.48 -2.14
C LYS A 157 4.74 -8.57 -0.77
N GLY A 158 4.59 -7.55 0.07
CA GLY A 158 5.09 -7.58 1.45
C GLY A 158 4.58 -8.78 2.25
N LEU A 159 3.28 -9.09 2.14
CA LEU A 159 2.69 -10.26 2.80
C LEU A 159 3.17 -11.59 2.22
N GLU A 160 3.48 -11.65 0.93
CA GLU A 160 4.13 -12.82 0.35
C GLU A 160 5.51 -13.06 0.93
N CYS A 161 6.27 -11.99 1.22
CA CYS A 161 7.55 -12.08 1.91
C CYS A 161 7.38 -12.55 3.36
N VAL A 162 6.37 -12.07 4.09
CA VAL A 162 6.07 -12.56 5.46
C VAL A 162 5.84 -14.07 5.48
N LYS A 163 5.19 -14.65 4.47
CA LYS A 163 4.96 -16.11 4.38
C LYS A 163 6.24 -16.93 4.17
N LYS A 164 7.35 -16.28 3.77
CA LYS A 164 8.65 -16.93 3.51
C LYS A 164 9.60 -16.87 4.72
N LEU A 165 9.27 -16.06 5.73
CA LEU A 165 10.01 -15.95 7.01
C LEU A 165 9.63 -17.10 7.95
#